data_AF-A0A1X3RU03-F1
#
_entry.id   AF-A0A1X3RU03-F1
#
_cell.length_a   1.000
_cell.length_b   1.000
_cell.length_c   1.000
_cell.angle_alpha   90.00
_cell.angle_beta   90.00
_cell.angle_gamma   90.00
#
_symmetry.space_group_name_H-M   'P 1'
#
loop_
_entity.id
_entity.type
_entity.pdbx_description
1 polymer ?
#
loop_
_entity_poly.entity_id
_entity_poly.type
_entity_poly.pdbx_seq_one_letter_code
_entity_poly.pdbx_strand_id
1 'polypeptide(L)'
;MKKTSLRSGTIIEQSDLMRLSSDTGKVCPIKEWQIDGFRDIAARLNDRAFPCLFARHAWKSKTLLFGLISEGNTANDMLTVMRRFTERTQKVPEEERLYSPLVLIFERAGLDSLEEAQRFAWQQLQSLHDYDTHAWPEHIPDDPGETAWSFCFAGIELFFNVSCPGHSQLRSRNLGKRAVFIVNPRAHFDILASQKDPKGIKIREKIRTRVCDYNNGYVPSELGFYGQDTSLEWKQYLLSEPGAPNLTRCPLHIHKDKYLK
;
A
#
# COMPACT_ATOMS: atom_id res chain seq x y z
N MET A 1 2.28 30.88 -12.45
CA MET A 1 2.66 29.59 -11.81
C MET A 1 1.75 29.36 -10.61
N LYS A 2 0.89 28.32 -10.61
CA LYS A 2 0.13 27.95 -9.41
C LYS A 2 1.12 27.41 -8.38
N LYS A 3 1.17 28.01 -7.17
CA LYS A 3 1.91 27.45 -6.03
C LYS A 3 1.24 26.11 -5.67
N THR A 4 1.83 24.99 -6.05
CA THR A 4 1.37 23.66 -5.62
C THR A 4 1.79 23.49 -4.16
N SER A 5 0.92 23.89 -3.22
CA SER A 5 1.10 23.58 -1.80
C SER A 5 0.79 22.10 -1.59
N LEU A 6 1.74 21.34 -1.03
CA LEU A 6 1.51 19.97 -0.60
C LEU A 6 0.53 20.00 0.57
N ARG A 7 -0.72 19.64 0.27
CA ARG A 7 -1.77 19.51 1.29
C ARG A 7 -1.96 18.05 1.60
N SER A 8 -1.82 17.70 2.88
CA SER A 8 -2.27 16.40 3.37
C SER A 8 -3.76 16.21 3.07
N GLY A 9 -4.20 14.96 2.94
CA GLY A 9 -5.58 14.68 2.56
C GLY A 9 -5.89 14.92 1.07
N THR A 10 -4.88 15.03 0.20
CA THR A 10 -5.07 15.12 -1.26
C THR A 10 -4.25 14.06 -2.00
N ILE A 11 -4.74 13.63 -3.17
CA ILE A 11 -3.95 12.82 -4.10
C ILE A 11 -3.03 13.75 -4.87
N ILE A 12 -1.75 13.42 -4.88
CA ILE A 12 -0.68 14.18 -5.54
C ILE A 12 -0.06 13.29 -6.62
N GLU A 13 0.10 13.83 -7.81
CA GLU A 13 0.74 13.12 -8.92
C GLU A 13 2.25 13.00 -8.68
N GLN A 14 2.86 11.88 -9.07
CA GLN A 14 4.31 11.69 -8.95
C GLN A 14 5.11 12.84 -9.59
N SER A 15 4.64 13.38 -10.72
CA SER A 15 5.31 14.47 -11.43
C SER A 15 5.33 15.80 -10.66
N ASP A 16 4.36 16.04 -9.77
CA ASP A 16 4.36 17.20 -8.87
C ASP A 16 5.42 17.04 -7.78
N LEU A 17 5.49 15.87 -7.13
CA LEU A 17 6.50 15.58 -6.11
C LEU A 17 7.92 15.56 -6.66
N MET A 18 8.12 15.08 -7.90
CA MET A 18 9.41 15.17 -8.58
C MET A 18 9.88 16.61 -8.74
N ARG A 19 9.01 17.51 -9.19
CA ARG A 19 9.32 18.95 -9.34
C ARG A 19 9.65 19.60 -8.00
N LEU A 20 8.85 19.32 -6.97
CA LEU A 20 9.07 19.88 -5.64
C LEU A 20 10.35 19.33 -4.97
N SER A 21 10.71 18.08 -5.23
CA SER A 21 11.93 17.46 -4.70
C SER A 21 13.21 18.01 -5.34
N SER A 22 13.15 18.50 -6.60
CA SER A 22 14.27 19.13 -7.31
C SER A 22 14.48 20.61 -6.98
N ASP A 23 13.45 21.32 -6.49
CA ASP A 23 13.48 22.77 -6.24
C ASP A 23 14.14 23.16 -4.88
N THR A 24 15.15 22.41 -4.42
CA THR A 24 15.81 22.57 -3.10
C THR A 24 16.53 23.91 -2.85
N GLY A 25 16.43 24.87 -3.78
CA GLY A 25 17.09 26.18 -3.69
C GLY A 25 16.19 27.38 -3.35
N LYS A 26 14.86 27.26 -3.24
CA LYS A 26 14.00 28.42 -2.92
C LYS A 26 12.89 28.08 -1.92
N VAL A 27 12.99 28.78 -0.78
CA VAL A 27 12.06 28.82 0.38
C VAL A 27 10.60 28.58 -0.02
N CYS A 28 10.09 27.39 0.27
CA CYS A 28 8.68 27.05 0.27
C CYS A 28 8.41 26.22 1.54
N PRO A 29 7.31 26.42 2.27
CA PRO A 29 7.06 25.79 3.58
C PRO A 29 6.60 24.34 3.42
N ILE A 30 7.38 23.54 2.70
CA ILE A 30 7.21 22.10 2.66
C ILE A 30 7.83 21.56 3.94
N LYS A 31 7.06 20.84 4.75
CA LYS A 31 7.64 20.13 5.89
C LYS A 31 8.59 19.07 5.34
N GLU A 32 9.81 19.04 5.85
CA GLU A 32 10.91 18.17 5.35
C GLU A 32 10.48 16.71 5.18
N TRP A 33 9.63 16.19 6.09
CA TRP A 33 9.20 14.80 6.10
C TRP A 33 8.50 14.32 4.82
N GLN A 34 7.73 15.19 4.15
CA GLN A 34 6.93 14.83 2.97
C GLN A 34 7.85 14.48 1.80
N ILE A 35 8.83 15.35 1.56
CA ILE A 35 9.80 15.19 0.49
C ILE A 35 10.82 14.11 0.85
N ASP A 36 11.21 13.99 2.13
CA ASP A 36 12.09 12.93 2.58
C ASP A 36 11.46 11.55 2.39
N GLY A 37 10.19 11.36 2.77
CA GLY A 37 9.48 10.10 2.52
C GLY A 37 9.37 9.77 1.03
N PHE A 38 9.10 10.78 0.19
CA PHE A 38 9.12 10.61 -1.26
C PHE A 38 10.52 10.21 -1.79
N ARG A 39 11.59 10.83 -1.28
CA ARG A 39 12.98 10.54 -1.68
C ARG A 39 13.41 9.14 -1.28
N ASP A 40 13.03 8.67 -0.09
CA ASP A 40 13.30 7.30 0.35
C ASP A 40 12.69 6.28 -0.62
N ILE A 41 11.42 6.47 -0.98
CA ILE A 41 10.71 5.63 -1.96
C ILE A 41 11.36 5.73 -3.35
N ALA A 42 11.69 6.94 -3.78
CA ALA A 42 12.36 7.19 -5.06
C ALA A 42 13.70 6.46 -5.15
N ALA A 43 14.50 6.48 -4.08
CA ALA A 43 15.77 5.76 -4.01
C ALA A 43 15.57 4.25 -4.19
N ARG A 44 14.56 3.67 -3.54
CA ARG A 44 14.21 2.24 -3.70
C ARG A 44 13.74 1.91 -5.10
N LEU A 45 12.87 2.72 -5.70
CA LEU A 45 12.30 2.41 -7.03
C LEU A 45 13.29 2.68 -8.19
N ASN A 46 14.29 3.54 -7.97
CA ASN A 46 15.39 3.73 -8.91
C ASN A 46 16.42 2.59 -8.88
N ASP A 47 16.49 1.83 -7.78
CA ASP A 47 17.32 0.63 -7.70
C ASP A 47 16.85 -0.41 -8.73
N ARG A 48 17.77 -0.86 -9.58
CA ARG A 48 17.48 -1.88 -10.60
C ARG A 48 17.20 -3.25 -9.98
N ALA A 49 17.69 -3.51 -8.78
CA ALA A 49 17.45 -4.73 -8.03
C ALA A 49 16.05 -4.77 -7.40
N PHE A 50 15.37 -3.63 -7.20
CA PHE A 50 14.05 -3.61 -6.55
C PHE A 50 13.09 -4.59 -7.23
N PRO A 51 12.43 -5.50 -6.46
CA PRO A 51 11.97 -6.74 -7.05
C PRO A 51 10.67 -6.61 -7.84
N CYS A 52 9.78 -5.71 -7.43
CA CYS A 52 8.48 -5.54 -8.07
C CYS A 52 8.60 -4.85 -9.43
N LEU A 53 8.36 -5.62 -10.50
CA LEU A 53 8.42 -5.13 -11.88
C LEU A 53 7.33 -4.08 -12.15
N PHE A 54 6.13 -4.25 -11.58
CA PHE A 54 5.03 -3.30 -11.73
C PHE A 54 5.32 -1.96 -11.04
N ALA A 55 5.86 -1.98 -9.82
CA ALA A 55 6.24 -0.75 -9.12
C ALA A 55 7.33 0.02 -9.89
N ARG A 56 8.32 -0.68 -10.44
CA ARG A 56 9.35 -0.06 -11.28
C ARG A 56 8.81 0.50 -12.60
N HIS A 57 7.84 -0.18 -13.20
CA HIS A 57 7.15 0.33 -14.38
C HIS A 57 6.38 1.61 -14.03
N ALA A 58 5.52 1.57 -13.00
CA ALA A 58 4.73 2.72 -12.57
C ALA A 58 5.61 3.94 -12.22
N TRP A 59 6.74 3.71 -11.53
CA TRP A 59 7.71 4.76 -11.24
C TRP A 59 8.28 5.42 -12.51
N LYS A 60 8.73 4.61 -13.48
CA LYS A 60 9.28 5.12 -14.74
C LYS A 60 8.23 5.85 -15.58
N SER A 61 7.01 5.35 -15.60
CA SER A 61 5.87 5.93 -16.31
C SER A 61 5.27 7.14 -15.59
N LYS A 62 5.72 7.43 -14.36
CA LYS A 62 5.24 8.52 -13.50
C LYS A 62 3.74 8.44 -13.17
N THR A 63 3.23 7.22 -13.03
CA THR A 63 1.81 6.92 -12.84
C THR A 63 1.44 6.68 -11.38
N LEU A 64 2.40 6.71 -10.45
CA LEU A 64 2.12 6.60 -9.02
C LEU A 64 1.33 7.80 -8.51
N LEU A 65 0.32 7.51 -7.70
CA LEU A 65 -0.44 8.50 -6.95
C LEU A 65 0.06 8.54 -5.51
N PHE A 66 0.16 9.72 -4.91
CA PHE A 66 0.66 9.86 -3.54
C PHE A 66 -0.38 10.49 -2.62
N GLY A 67 -0.51 9.92 -1.43
CA GLY A 67 -1.25 10.50 -0.31
C GLY A 67 -0.31 10.79 0.85
N LEU A 68 -0.29 12.02 1.34
CA LEU A 68 0.50 12.43 2.50
C LEU A 68 -0.41 12.48 3.73
N ILE A 69 -0.08 11.68 4.75
CA ILE A 69 -0.91 11.49 5.94
C ILE A 69 -0.22 12.13 7.15
N SER A 70 -0.78 13.21 7.67
CA SER A 70 -0.19 13.95 8.79
C SER A 70 -0.47 13.25 10.12
N GLU A 71 0.47 13.27 11.04
CA GLU A 71 0.32 12.60 12.34
C GLU A 71 -0.87 13.17 13.13
N GLY A 72 -0.98 14.50 13.18
CA GLY A 72 -2.06 15.20 13.89
C GLY A 72 -3.46 15.06 13.26
N ASN A 73 -3.59 14.47 12.06
CA ASN A 73 -4.88 14.30 11.38
C ASN A 73 -4.98 12.96 10.63
N THR A 74 -4.32 11.93 11.16
CA THR A 74 -4.05 10.66 10.45
C THR A 74 -5.31 10.05 9.83
N ALA A 75 -6.37 9.85 10.64
CA ALA A 75 -7.60 9.22 10.17
C ALA A 75 -8.29 10.03 9.06
N ASN A 76 -8.48 11.33 9.26
CA ASN A 76 -9.18 12.18 8.29
C ASN A 76 -8.41 12.35 6.97
N ASP A 77 -7.09 12.55 7.05
CA ASP A 77 -6.24 12.64 5.85
C ASP A 77 -6.31 11.34 5.05
N MET A 78 -6.21 10.19 5.74
CA MET A 78 -6.25 8.88 5.13
C MET A 78 -7.62 8.59 4.48
N LEU A 79 -8.71 8.82 5.20
CA LEU A 79 -10.08 8.67 4.67
C LEU A 79 -10.32 9.55 3.44
N THR A 80 -9.86 10.80 3.48
CA THR A 80 -10.03 11.73 2.36
C THR A 80 -9.28 11.25 1.11
N VAL A 81 -8.03 10.82 1.26
CA VAL A 81 -7.25 10.29 0.12
C VAL A 81 -7.85 8.99 -0.40
N MET A 82 -8.23 8.07 0.48
CA MET A 82 -8.80 6.78 0.10
C MET A 82 -10.12 6.93 -0.63
N ARG A 83 -11.03 7.82 -0.18
CA ARG A 83 -12.29 8.11 -0.89
C ARG A 83 -12.04 8.66 -2.29
N ARG A 84 -11.10 9.60 -2.44
CA ARG A 84 -10.72 10.12 -3.77
C ARG A 84 -10.14 9.02 -4.68
N PHE A 85 -9.39 8.09 -4.10
CA PHE A 85 -8.79 6.99 -4.86
C PHE A 85 -9.84 5.97 -5.31
N THR A 86 -10.81 5.63 -4.47
CA THR A 86 -11.92 4.75 -4.84
C THR A 86 -12.87 5.43 -5.83
N GLU A 87 -13.17 6.72 -5.67
CA GLU A 87 -13.92 7.51 -6.67
C GLU A 87 -13.21 7.50 -8.04
N ARG A 88 -11.89 7.70 -8.07
CA ARG A 88 -11.09 7.57 -9.31
C ARG A 88 -11.20 6.16 -9.87
N THR A 89 -11.10 5.14 -9.03
CA THR A 89 -11.18 3.73 -9.42
C THR A 89 -12.51 3.38 -10.09
N GLN A 90 -13.61 3.98 -9.62
CA GLN A 90 -14.95 3.79 -10.21
C GLN A 90 -15.15 4.56 -11.52
N LYS A 91 -14.51 5.73 -11.68
CA LYS A 91 -14.72 6.62 -12.84
C LYS A 91 -13.75 6.38 -14.00
N VAL A 92 -12.54 5.92 -13.71
CA VAL A 92 -11.48 5.73 -14.71
C VAL A 92 -11.48 4.28 -15.21
N PRO A 93 -11.50 4.04 -16.54
CA PRO A 93 -11.41 2.71 -17.12
C PRO A 93 -10.23 1.92 -16.57
N GLU A 94 -10.41 0.61 -16.43
CA GLU A 94 -9.46 -0.24 -15.73
C GLU A 94 -8.07 -0.23 -16.36
N GLU A 95 -8.02 -0.34 -17.68
CA GLU A 95 -6.83 -0.30 -18.52
C GLU A 95 -5.99 0.97 -18.32
N GLU A 96 -6.62 2.10 -18.00
CA GLU A 96 -5.94 3.39 -17.76
C GLU A 96 -5.38 3.51 -16.33
N ARG A 97 -5.76 2.61 -15.42
CA ARG A 97 -5.35 2.66 -14.01
C ARG A 97 -4.57 1.45 -13.51
N LEU A 98 -4.36 0.40 -14.32
CA LEU A 98 -3.64 -0.84 -13.95
C LEU A 98 -2.24 -0.60 -13.35
N TYR A 99 -1.57 0.49 -13.75
CA TYR A 99 -0.22 0.82 -13.28
C TYR A 99 -0.18 2.10 -12.44
N SER A 100 -1.29 2.45 -11.77
CA SER A 100 -1.40 3.66 -10.93
C SER A 100 -1.77 3.33 -9.48
N PRO A 101 -0.94 2.59 -8.73
CA PRO A 101 -1.18 2.39 -7.32
C PRO A 101 -1.14 3.72 -6.55
N LEU A 102 -1.90 3.77 -5.46
CA LEU A 102 -1.80 4.83 -4.47
C LEU A 102 -0.72 4.48 -3.44
N VAL A 103 0.15 5.44 -3.15
CA VAL A 103 1.23 5.33 -2.17
C VAL A 103 0.94 6.31 -1.03
N LEU A 104 0.50 5.79 0.11
CA LEU A 104 0.29 6.57 1.32
C LEU A 104 1.59 6.63 2.13
N ILE A 105 2.04 7.85 2.47
CA ILE A 105 3.22 8.09 3.30
C ILE A 105 2.76 8.73 4.60
N PHE A 106 3.07 8.08 5.72
CA PHE A 106 2.67 8.55 7.05
C PHE A 106 3.78 9.38 7.69
N GLU A 107 3.44 10.56 8.23
CA GLU A 107 4.35 11.43 9.01
C GLU A 107 4.84 10.73 10.28
N ARG A 108 4.00 9.84 10.85
CA ARG A 108 4.16 9.15 12.13
C ARG A 108 5.62 8.87 12.49
N ALA A 109 6.10 9.54 13.54
CA ALA A 109 7.40 9.30 14.14
C ALA A 109 7.33 8.23 15.24
N GLY A 110 8.49 7.82 15.77
CA GLY A 110 8.58 6.88 16.90
C GLY A 110 8.06 5.48 16.59
N LEU A 111 8.32 5.00 15.37
CA LEU A 111 8.13 3.59 15.00
C LEU A 111 9.51 2.91 15.09
N ASP A 112 10.00 2.77 16.33
CA ASP A 112 11.40 2.41 16.60
C ASP A 112 11.64 0.89 16.44
N SER A 113 10.58 0.09 16.51
CA SER A 113 10.58 -1.34 16.23
C SER A 113 9.64 -1.74 15.10
N LEU A 114 9.90 -2.90 14.48
CA LEU A 114 9.01 -3.47 13.48
C LEU A 114 7.64 -3.81 14.08
N GLU A 115 7.60 -4.28 15.33
CA GLU A 115 6.36 -4.56 16.06
C GLU A 115 5.47 -3.31 16.19
N GLU A 116 6.03 -2.18 16.60
CA GLU A 116 5.30 -0.91 16.71
C GLU A 116 4.82 -0.43 15.34
N ALA A 117 5.67 -0.51 14.33
CA ALA A 117 5.33 -0.11 12.96
C ALA A 117 4.17 -0.94 12.39
N GLN A 118 4.19 -2.27 12.58
CA GLN A 118 3.11 -3.13 12.11
C GLN A 118 1.83 -2.99 12.94
N ARG A 119 1.93 -2.80 14.26
CA ARG A 119 0.77 -2.49 15.11
C ARG A 119 0.10 -1.18 14.66
N PHE A 120 0.89 -0.14 14.43
CA PHE A 120 0.41 1.13 13.88
C PHE A 120 -0.32 0.91 12.54
N ALA A 121 0.28 0.11 11.65
CA ALA A 121 -0.31 -0.13 10.35
C ALA A 121 -1.65 -0.90 10.42
N TRP A 122 -1.75 -1.93 11.26
CA TRP A 122 -3.01 -2.63 11.52
C TRP A 122 -4.07 -1.69 12.10
N GLN A 123 -3.69 -0.79 13.02
CA GLN A 123 -4.62 0.22 13.55
C GLN A 123 -5.15 1.16 12.47
N GLN A 124 -4.33 1.53 11.48
CA GLN A 124 -4.80 2.36 10.36
C GLN A 124 -5.76 1.62 9.43
N LEU A 125 -5.52 0.33 9.17
CA LEU A 125 -6.44 -0.52 8.42
C LEU A 125 -7.77 -0.70 9.16
N GLN A 126 -7.74 -0.94 10.47
CA GLN A 126 -8.96 -1.00 11.28
C GLN A 126 -9.71 0.33 11.26
N SER A 127 -9.02 1.46 11.44
CA SER A 127 -9.59 2.80 11.38
C SER A 127 -10.27 3.08 10.02
N LEU A 128 -9.64 2.67 8.90
CA LEU A 128 -10.26 2.78 7.58
C LEU A 128 -11.57 2.02 7.49
N HIS A 129 -11.60 0.79 8.01
CA HIS A 129 -12.84 0.03 8.07
C HIS A 129 -13.84 0.79 8.95
N ASP A 130 -13.55 1.03 10.23
CA ASP A 130 -14.48 1.62 11.20
C ASP A 130 -15.15 2.92 10.71
N TYR A 131 -14.42 3.77 9.98
CA TYR A 131 -14.93 5.03 9.43
C TYR A 131 -15.40 4.96 7.96
N ASP A 132 -15.37 3.79 7.32
CA ASP A 132 -16.04 3.61 6.04
C ASP A 132 -17.56 3.70 6.23
N THR A 133 -18.17 4.53 5.40
CA THR A 133 -19.60 4.82 5.36
C THR A 133 -20.35 3.93 4.36
N HIS A 134 -19.66 3.20 3.49
CA HIS A 134 -20.28 2.28 2.54
C HIS A 134 -20.36 0.88 3.12
N ALA A 135 -21.48 0.19 2.90
CA ALA A 135 -21.67 -1.18 3.35
C ALA A 135 -20.54 -2.11 2.86
N TRP A 136 -20.16 -3.05 3.72
CA TRP A 136 -19.24 -4.13 3.32
C TRP A 136 -19.93 -4.98 2.23
N PRO A 137 -19.28 -5.26 1.09
CA PRO A 137 -19.92 -6.00 0.00
C PRO A 137 -20.41 -7.39 0.44
N GLU A 138 -21.65 -7.75 0.07
CA GLU A 138 -22.28 -9.01 0.50
C GLU A 138 -21.50 -10.25 0.05
N HIS A 139 -20.87 -10.19 -1.13
CA HIS A 139 -20.11 -11.29 -1.71
C HIS A 139 -18.73 -11.50 -1.08
N ILE A 140 -18.28 -10.59 -0.20
CA ILE A 140 -17.00 -10.69 0.50
C ILE A 140 -17.23 -11.16 1.93
N PRO A 141 -16.56 -12.24 2.38
CA PRO A 141 -16.57 -12.64 3.79
C PRO A 141 -16.19 -11.50 4.73
N ASP A 142 -16.68 -11.52 5.96
CA ASP A 142 -16.19 -10.63 7.02
C ASP A 142 -15.01 -11.23 7.79
N ASP A 143 -14.89 -12.55 7.89
CA ASP A 143 -13.75 -13.19 8.52
C ASP A 143 -12.50 -13.14 7.61
N PRO A 144 -11.42 -12.43 8.00
CA PRO A 144 -10.16 -12.46 7.27
C PRO A 144 -9.49 -13.86 7.26
N GLY A 145 -9.96 -14.79 8.09
CA GLY A 145 -9.57 -16.19 8.04
C GLY A 145 -10.06 -16.94 6.79
N GLU A 146 -10.97 -16.37 6.01
CA GLU A 146 -11.49 -16.98 4.78
C GLU A 146 -10.64 -16.62 3.55
N THR A 147 -10.46 -17.58 2.64
CA THR A 147 -9.58 -17.43 1.46
C THR A 147 -10.17 -16.51 0.39
N ALA A 148 -11.49 -16.30 0.41
CA ALA A 148 -12.21 -15.34 -0.41
C ALA A 148 -12.31 -13.94 0.24
N TRP A 149 -11.75 -13.74 1.43
CA TRP A 149 -11.75 -12.41 2.05
C TRP A 149 -10.81 -11.45 1.31
N SER A 150 -11.26 -10.22 1.11
CA SER A 150 -10.43 -9.08 0.69
C SER A 150 -10.86 -7.82 1.44
N PHE A 151 -9.92 -6.93 1.75
CA PHE A 151 -10.27 -5.69 2.42
C PHE A 151 -11.08 -4.79 1.49
N CYS A 152 -12.23 -4.30 1.98
CA CYS A 152 -13.08 -3.41 1.21
C CYS A 152 -13.09 -2.00 1.81
N PHE A 153 -13.02 -0.98 0.95
CA PHE A 153 -13.29 0.40 1.32
C PHE A 153 -14.09 1.09 0.22
N ALA A 154 -15.13 1.83 0.59
CA ALA A 154 -16.08 2.44 -0.32
C ALA A 154 -16.69 1.44 -1.33
N GLY A 155 -16.93 0.20 -0.89
CA GLY A 155 -17.44 -0.90 -1.71
C GLY A 155 -16.44 -1.49 -2.72
N ILE A 156 -15.16 -1.10 -2.67
CA ILE A 156 -14.11 -1.59 -3.58
C ILE A 156 -13.18 -2.53 -2.83
N GLU A 157 -12.91 -3.72 -3.39
CA GLU A 157 -11.86 -4.63 -2.92
C GLU A 157 -10.47 -4.03 -3.19
N LEU A 158 -9.66 -3.93 -2.14
CA LEU A 158 -8.35 -3.30 -2.15
C LEU A 158 -7.30 -4.23 -1.55
N PHE A 159 -6.15 -4.31 -2.21
CA PHE A 159 -4.96 -4.95 -1.68
C PHE A 159 -4.01 -3.90 -1.12
N PHE A 160 -3.53 -4.12 0.11
CA PHE A 160 -2.53 -3.28 0.74
C PHE A 160 -1.19 -4.02 0.73
N ASN A 161 -0.17 -3.44 0.13
CA ASN A 161 1.21 -3.83 0.38
C ASN A 161 1.79 -2.81 1.35
N VAL A 162 1.93 -3.21 2.61
CA VAL A 162 2.47 -2.34 3.65
C VAL A 162 3.99 -2.53 3.73
N SER A 163 4.69 -1.40 3.80
CA SER A 163 6.12 -1.32 4.07
C SER A 163 6.32 -0.54 5.36
N CYS A 164 7.13 -1.09 6.26
CA CYS A 164 7.39 -0.54 7.59
C CYS A 164 8.88 -0.27 7.79
N PRO A 165 9.25 0.79 8.55
CA PRO A 165 10.60 0.88 9.09
C PRO A 165 10.86 -0.33 10.00
N GLY A 166 12.13 -0.72 10.11
CA GLY A 166 12.54 -1.89 10.89
C GLY A 166 12.56 -3.21 10.12
N HIS A 167 11.98 -3.27 8.91
CA HIS A 167 12.13 -4.45 8.07
C HIS A 167 13.60 -4.67 7.67
N SER A 168 14.14 -5.86 7.94
CA SER A 168 15.58 -6.16 7.78
C SER A 168 15.88 -7.36 6.89
N GLN A 169 15.20 -8.50 7.07
CA GLN A 169 15.30 -9.66 6.17
C GLN A 169 14.43 -9.41 4.93
N LEU A 170 13.21 -8.89 5.12
CA LEU A 170 12.27 -8.45 4.10
C LEU A 170 12.60 -7.04 3.60
N ARG A 171 13.81 -6.87 3.07
CA ARG A 171 14.31 -5.59 2.54
C ARG A 171 13.36 -4.94 1.52
N SER A 172 12.65 -5.76 0.76
CA SER A 172 11.63 -5.32 -0.22
C SER A 172 10.38 -4.68 0.40
N ARG A 173 10.18 -4.84 1.72
CA ARG A 173 9.13 -4.20 2.53
C ARG A 173 9.66 -3.05 3.39
N ASN A 174 10.90 -2.60 3.16
CA ASN A 174 11.47 -1.41 3.80
C ASN A 174 11.66 -0.29 2.76
N LEU A 175 10.73 0.67 2.76
CA LEU A 175 10.76 1.81 1.84
C LEU A 175 11.38 3.08 2.43
N GLY A 176 12.00 3.00 3.60
CA GLY A 176 12.61 4.15 4.27
C GLY A 176 12.26 4.22 5.75
N LYS A 177 12.29 5.43 6.30
CA LYS A 177 12.08 5.67 7.74
C LYS A 177 10.61 5.71 8.16
N ARG A 178 9.67 5.53 7.23
CA ARG A 178 8.24 5.77 7.42
C ARG A 178 7.42 4.54 7.10
N ALA A 179 6.28 4.40 7.76
CA ALA A 179 5.26 3.48 7.30
C ALA A 179 4.71 3.98 5.94
N VAL A 180 4.60 3.06 4.99
CA VAL A 180 4.13 3.34 3.62
C VAL A 180 3.13 2.28 3.21
N PHE A 181 1.94 2.67 2.78
CA PHE A 181 0.95 1.73 2.25
C PHE A 181 0.87 1.89 0.73
N ILE A 182 1.00 0.79 0.01
CA ILE A 182 0.81 0.74 -1.43
C ILE A 182 -0.53 0.06 -1.68
N VAL A 183 -1.50 0.84 -2.13
CA VAL A 183 -2.90 0.44 -2.28
C VAL A 183 -3.20 0.22 -3.77
N ASN A 184 -3.77 -0.93 -4.08
CA ASN A 184 -4.24 -1.27 -5.42
C ASN A 184 -5.66 -1.84 -5.34
N PRO A 185 -6.55 -1.54 -6.31
CA PRO A 185 -7.74 -2.35 -6.54
C PRO A 185 -7.35 -3.81 -6.73
N ARG A 186 -7.97 -4.73 -5.99
CA ARG A 186 -7.59 -6.14 -6.01
C ARG A 186 -7.75 -6.77 -7.40
N ALA A 187 -8.74 -6.32 -8.18
CA ALA A 187 -8.97 -6.78 -9.55
C ALA A 187 -7.76 -6.61 -10.48
N HIS A 188 -6.86 -5.65 -10.20
CA HIS A 188 -5.62 -5.47 -10.97
C HIS A 188 -4.74 -6.73 -10.99
N PHE A 189 -4.72 -7.49 -9.89
CA PHE A 189 -3.92 -8.72 -9.81
C PHE A 189 -4.51 -9.85 -10.67
N ASP A 190 -5.82 -9.86 -10.88
CA ASP A 190 -6.47 -10.86 -11.74
C ASP A 190 -6.22 -10.60 -13.23
N ILE A 191 -5.77 -9.40 -13.58
CA ILE A 191 -5.44 -8.98 -14.95
C ILE A 191 -3.94 -9.07 -15.21
N LEU A 192 -3.14 -8.52 -14.31
CA LEU A 192 -1.69 -8.41 -14.48
C LEU A 192 -0.95 -9.69 -14.10
N ALA A 193 -1.52 -10.48 -13.19
CA ALA A 193 -0.82 -11.53 -12.47
C ALA A 193 -1.76 -12.69 -12.09
N SER A 194 -2.70 -13.03 -12.98
CA SER A 194 -3.69 -14.08 -12.72
C SER A 194 -3.06 -15.45 -12.55
N GLN A 195 -3.61 -16.28 -11.65
CA GLN A 195 -3.31 -17.72 -11.64
C GLN A 195 -3.94 -18.47 -12.81
N LYS A 196 -4.94 -17.87 -13.47
CA LYS A 196 -5.64 -18.48 -14.62
C LYS A 196 -4.94 -18.22 -15.94
N ASP A 197 -3.91 -17.37 -15.95
CA ASP A 197 -3.12 -17.01 -17.14
C ASP A 197 -1.66 -17.47 -16.96
N PRO A 198 -1.11 -18.31 -17.86
CA PRO A 198 0.30 -18.70 -17.85
C PRO A 198 1.27 -17.51 -17.82
N LYS A 199 0.94 -16.38 -18.45
CA LYS A 199 1.76 -15.15 -18.37
C LYS A 199 1.73 -14.56 -16.97
N GLY A 200 0.57 -14.57 -16.32
CA GLY A 200 0.35 -14.15 -14.94
C GLY A 200 1.13 -14.99 -13.92
N ILE A 201 1.19 -16.31 -14.11
CA ILE A 201 2.01 -17.21 -13.31
C ILE A 201 3.50 -16.86 -13.49
N LYS A 202 3.96 -16.80 -14.74
CA LYS A 202 5.37 -16.54 -15.07
C LYS A 202 5.87 -15.18 -14.54
N ILE A 203 5.04 -14.14 -14.58
CA ILE A 203 5.43 -12.84 -14.03
C ILE A 203 5.55 -12.87 -12.51
N ARG A 204 4.67 -13.61 -11.81
CA ARG A 204 4.78 -13.81 -10.36
C ARG A 204 6.00 -14.62 -9.97
N GLU A 205 6.32 -15.70 -10.69
CA GLU A 205 7.55 -16.47 -10.48
C GLU A 205 8.79 -15.58 -10.63
N LYS A 206 8.83 -14.77 -11.71
CA LYS A 206 9.91 -13.81 -11.91
C LYS A 206 10.01 -12.78 -10.78
N ILE A 207 8.87 -12.29 -10.27
CA ILE A 207 8.86 -11.37 -9.11
C ILE A 207 9.38 -12.11 -7.87
N ARG A 208 8.97 -13.36 -7.62
CA ARG A 208 9.44 -14.16 -6.47
C ARG A 208 10.95 -14.41 -6.51
N THR A 209 11.52 -14.73 -7.68
CA THR A 209 12.98 -14.83 -7.83
C THR A 209 13.67 -13.52 -7.46
N ARG A 210 13.16 -12.39 -7.95
CA ARG A 210 13.74 -11.08 -7.61
C ARG A 210 13.57 -10.73 -6.13
N VAL A 211 12.44 -11.09 -5.52
CA VAL A 211 12.22 -10.92 -4.07
C VAL A 211 13.25 -11.72 -3.29
N CYS A 212 13.49 -12.97 -3.68
CA CYS A 212 14.54 -13.82 -3.11
C CYS A 212 15.89 -13.11 -3.16
N ASP A 213 16.31 -12.67 -4.35
CA ASP A 213 17.60 -12.00 -4.56
C ASP A 213 17.71 -10.71 -3.72
N TYR A 214 16.64 -9.89 -3.71
CA TYR A 214 16.63 -8.61 -3.00
C TYR A 214 16.64 -8.77 -1.48
N ASN A 215 16.02 -9.83 -0.98
CA ASN A 215 15.95 -10.19 0.45
C ASN A 215 17.09 -11.15 0.86
N ASN A 216 18.19 -11.22 0.10
CA ASN A 216 19.34 -12.07 0.40
C ASN A 216 18.99 -13.57 0.55
N GLY A 217 18.18 -14.11 -0.35
CA GLY A 217 17.79 -15.51 -0.40
C GLY A 217 16.45 -15.84 0.27
N TYR A 218 15.80 -14.87 0.92
CA TYR A 218 14.54 -15.12 1.62
C TYR A 218 13.30 -14.81 0.77
N VAL A 219 12.37 -15.77 0.69
CA VAL A 219 11.05 -15.60 0.10
C VAL A 219 9.98 -15.80 1.19
N PRO A 220 9.14 -14.79 1.46
CA PRO A 220 8.04 -14.94 2.42
C PRO A 220 7.06 -16.02 1.96
N SER A 221 6.73 -16.93 2.87
CA SER A 221 5.84 -18.07 2.60
C SER A 221 4.38 -17.68 2.39
N GLU A 222 4.00 -16.51 2.89
CA GLU A 222 2.66 -15.94 2.82
C GLU A 222 2.28 -15.50 1.40
N LEU A 223 3.27 -15.27 0.52
CA LEU A 223 3.05 -14.78 -0.84
C LEU A 223 2.39 -15.84 -1.74
N GLY A 224 1.06 -15.91 -1.71
CA GLY A 224 0.24 -16.82 -2.51
C GLY A 224 -0.64 -16.14 -3.55
N PHE A 225 -1.59 -16.91 -4.08
CA PHE A 225 -2.66 -16.38 -4.93
C PHE A 225 -3.95 -16.27 -4.13
N TYR A 226 -4.72 -15.23 -4.42
CA TYR A 226 -6.04 -15.04 -3.81
C TYR A 226 -6.94 -16.26 -4.05
N GLY A 227 -7.72 -16.63 -3.03
CA GLY A 227 -8.65 -17.75 -3.08
C GLY A 227 -8.02 -19.14 -3.00
N GLN A 228 -6.70 -19.26 -2.86
CA GLN A 228 -6.08 -20.57 -2.61
C GLN A 228 -6.21 -20.95 -1.13
N ASP A 229 -6.50 -22.22 -0.85
CA ASP A 229 -6.74 -22.77 0.50
C ASP A 229 -5.65 -22.42 1.51
N THR A 230 -4.40 -22.31 1.05
CA THR A 230 -3.23 -22.02 1.89
C THR A 230 -2.85 -20.53 1.92
N SER A 231 -3.60 -19.66 1.23
CA SER A 231 -3.27 -18.25 1.08
C SER A 231 -4.37 -17.36 1.65
N LEU A 232 -4.09 -16.80 2.83
CA LEU A 232 -4.92 -15.78 3.44
C LEU A 232 -4.41 -14.40 2.99
N GLU A 233 -5.30 -13.57 2.42
CA GLU A 233 -4.89 -12.32 1.81
C GLU A 233 -4.28 -11.33 2.83
N TRP A 234 -4.86 -11.24 4.03
CA TRP A 234 -4.35 -10.35 5.09
C TRP A 234 -2.90 -10.65 5.50
N LYS A 235 -2.46 -11.91 5.43
CA LYS A 235 -1.06 -12.29 5.73
C LYS A 235 -0.08 -11.70 4.73
N GLN A 236 -0.55 -11.34 3.53
CA GLN A 236 0.29 -10.70 2.51
C GLN A 236 0.36 -9.17 2.66
N TYR A 237 -0.54 -8.58 3.46
CA TYR A 237 -0.58 -7.13 3.64
C TYR A 237 0.60 -6.64 4.45
N LEU A 238 0.80 -7.25 5.63
CA LEU A 238 1.93 -7.04 6.52
C LEU A 238 2.65 -8.37 6.69
N LEU A 239 3.77 -8.55 5.99
CA LEU A 239 4.56 -9.78 6.06
C LEU A 239 5.30 -9.88 7.39
N SER A 240 5.40 -11.10 7.93
CA SER A 240 6.08 -11.36 9.20
C SER A 240 7.54 -11.72 8.99
N GLU A 241 8.38 -11.31 9.93
CA GLU A 241 9.78 -11.72 10.08
C GLU A 241 10.20 -11.55 11.56
N PRO A 242 11.39 -12.00 12.00
CA PRO A 242 11.83 -11.77 13.38
C PRO A 242 11.76 -10.29 13.78
N GLY A 243 11.06 -10.01 14.89
CA GLY A 243 10.79 -8.64 15.38
C GLY A 243 9.41 -8.08 15.00
N ALA A 244 8.64 -8.78 14.15
CA ALA A 244 7.23 -8.49 13.91
C ALA A 244 6.33 -9.03 15.05
N PRO A 245 5.09 -8.54 15.20
CA PRO A 245 4.13 -9.11 16.14
C PRO A 245 3.82 -10.58 15.76
N ASN A 246 3.76 -11.47 16.76
CA ASN A 246 3.38 -12.86 16.55
C ASN A 246 1.85 -12.99 16.49
N LEU A 247 1.30 -12.96 15.28
CA LEU A 247 -0.15 -12.98 15.04
C LEU A 247 -0.63 -14.38 14.62
N THR A 248 -1.45 -15.01 15.46
CA THR A 248 -2.12 -16.27 15.13
C THR A 248 -3.42 -16.08 14.35
N ARG A 249 -4.02 -14.89 14.44
CA ARG A 249 -5.23 -14.46 13.73
C ARG A 249 -5.07 -13.03 13.19
N CYS A 250 -5.89 -12.67 12.22
CA CYS A 250 -5.92 -11.29 11.72
C CYS A 250 -6.35 -10.33 12.85
N PRO A 251 -5.68 -9.17 13.00
CA PRO A 251 -6.09 -8.14 13.97
C PRO A 251 -7.34 -7.37 13.54
N LEU A 252 -7.77 -7.50 12.29
CA LEU A 252 -8.93 -6.78 11.78
C LEU A 252 -10.23 -7.41 12.27
N HIS A 253 -11.15 -6.56 12.69
CA HIS A 253 -12.52 -6.89 13.04
C HIS A 253 -13.45 -6.24 12.02
N ILE A 254 -13.93 -7.05 11.07
CA ILE A 254 -14.91 -6.60 10.08
C ILE A 254 -16.30 -6.71 10.69
N HIS A 255 -17.07 -5.65 10.54
CA HIS A 255 -18.41 -5.51 11.10
C HIS A 255 -19.34 -5.14 9.95
N LYS A 256 -20.15 -6.09 9.49
CA LYS A 256 -21.17 -5.85 8.45
C LYS A 256 -22.35 -5.05 8.98
N ASP A 257 -22.62 -5.12 10.28
CA ASP A 257 -23.84 -4.54 10.87
C ASP A 257 -23.76 -3.04 11.18
N LYS A 258 -22.57 -2.41 11.06
CA LYS A 258 -22.43 -0.97 11.36
C LYS A 258 -23.20 -0.04 10.41
N TYR A 259 -23.78 -0.60 9.35
CA TYR A 259 -24.59 0.10 8.34
C TYR A 259 -26.10 -0.09 8.52
N LEU A 260 -26.52 -0.91 9.50
CA LEU A 260 -27.92 -1.10 9.88
C LEU A 260 -28.30 -0.03 10.91
N LYS A 261 -28.55 1.21 10.45
CA LYS A 261 -29.19 2.27 11.24
C LYS A 261 -30.32 2.91 10.46
#